data_AF-W0T4U3-F1
#
_entry.id   AF-W0T4U3-F1
#
_cell.length_a   1.000
_cell.length_b   1.000
_cell.length_c   1.000
_cell.angle_alpha   90.00
_cell.angle_beta   90.00
_cell.angle_gamma   90.00
#
_symmetry.space_group_name_H-M   'P 1'
#
loop_
_entity.id
_entity.type
_entity.pdbx_description
1 polymer ?
#
loop_
_entity_poly.entity_id
_entity_poly.type
_entity_poly.pdbx_seq_one_letter_code
_entity_poly.pdbx_strand_id
1 'polypeptide(L)'
;MMEEAVWLVEQGVAAIVSGTGEGVAERLSGVRAEQWAEWERGAALERGAQLAWKREQLAQKKPERAVTERDEALMQQSVFVHTRDTPRAVPSGVPRDAESTAESPGSAAIDVTALLKRDNRLRANYGVYRSLRAKGYVLSPGARFGGRYVAYPGDPLRYHSHLIVQEAMDKKQEIDLLSMVNGARLGTSVKKTWVLAGVGAEKEEAGAEAEPETEFYSVEWAGFG
;
A
#
# COMPACT_ATOMS: atom_id res chain seq x y z
N MET A 1 1.88 -6.26 3.28
CA MET A 1 1.95 -7.64 2.69
C MET A 1 3.40 -7.96 2.35
N MET A 2 3.79 -9.19 2.00
CA MET A 2 5.20 -9.48 1.67
C MET A 2 5.66 -8.77 0.40
N GLU A 3 4.81 -8.70 -0.62
CA GLU A 3 5.09 -8.02 -1.90
C GLU A 3 5.31 -6.53 -1.71
N GLU A 4 4.54 -5.92 -0.81
CA GLU A 4 4.71 -4.51 -0.43
C GLU A 4 6.04 -4.30 0.31
N ALA A 5 6.43 -5.21 1.21
CA ALA A 5 7.72 -5.12 1.88
C ALA A 5 8.87 -5.23 0.87
N VAL A 6 8.81 -6.20 -0.05
CA VAL A 6 9.75 -6.35 -1.17
C VAL A 6 9.80 -5.07 -2.02
N TRP A 7 8.64 -4.51 -2.37
CA TRP A 7 8.55 -3.27 -3.15
C TRP A 7 9.23 -2.10 -2.45
N LEU A 8 8.97 -1.91 -1.16
CA LEU A 8 9.59 -0.82 -0.37
C LEU A 8 11.10 -0.98 -0.26
N VAL A 9 11.62 -2.21 -0.18
CA VAL A 9 13.07 -2.46 -0.23
C VAL A 9 13.63 -2.13 -1.61
N GLU A 10 12.97 -2.53 -2.71
CA GLU A 10 13.39 -2.20 -4.07
C GLU A 10 13.41 -0.67 -4.30
N GLN A 11 12.44 0.06 -3.74
CA GLN A 11 12.42 1.52 -3.80
C GLN A 11 13.50 2.18 -2.92
N GLY A 12 14.25 1.42 -2.13
CA GLY A 12 15.27 1.93 -1.22
C GLY A 12 14.73 2.71 -0.03
N VAL A 13 13.45 2.49 0.33
CA VAL A 13 12.80 3.17 1.46
C VAL A 13 12.57 2.27 2.67
N ALA A 14 12.88 0.97 2.54
CA ALA A 14 12.82 -0.01 3.64
C ALA A 14 13.95 -1.02 3.56
N ALA A 15 14.15 -1.78 4.64
CA ALA A 15 15.01 -2.95 4.71
C ALA A 15 14.26 -4.07 5.43
N ILE A 16 14.40 -5.32 4.97
CA ILE A 16 13.92 -6.49 5.70
C ILE A 16 15.09 -6.99 6.55
N VAL A 17 14.85 -7.16 7.85
CA VAL A 17 15.84 -7.64 8.81
C VAL A 17 15.33 -8.89 9.52
N SER A 18 16.20 -9.86 9.73
CA SER A 18 15.90 -10.96 10.65
C SER A 18 16.16 -10.51 12.09
N GLY A 19 15.21 -10.67 13.01
CA GLY A 19 15.46 -10.34 14.42
C GLY A 19 14.26 -10.64 15.34
N THR A 20 14.54 -10.71 16.64
CA THR A 20 13.53 -10.62 17.70
C THR A 20 13.12 -9.14 17.84
N GLY A 21 11.88 -8.84 18.24
CA GLY A 21 11.33 -7.47 18.29
C GLY A 21 12.12 -6.45 19.15
N GLU A 22 13.14 -6.90 19.88
CA GLU A 22 14.09 -6.11 20.66
C GLU A 22 14.81 -5.04 19.82
N GLY A 23 15.19 -5.37 18.58
CA GLY A 23 15.84 -4.40 17.68
C GLY A 23 14.93 -3.25 17.24
N VAL A 24 13.61 -3.42 17.29
CA VAL A 24 12.64 -2.32 17.05
C VAL A 24 12.55 -1.41 18.26
N ALA A 25 12.52 -1.99 19.47
CA ALA A 25 12.49 -1.22 20.72
C ALA A 25 13.75 -0.35 20.88
N GLU A 26 14.92 -0.89 20.54
CA GLU A 26 16.18 -0.15 20.56
C GLU A 26 16.17 1.03 19.57
N ARG A 27 15.71 0.84 18.34
CA ARG A 27 15.62 1.94 17.35
C ARG A 27 14.61 3.02 17.73
N LEU A 28 13.53 2.65 18.43
CA LEU A 28 12.54 3.61 18.95
C LEU A 28 13.01 4.32 20.23
N SER A 29 14.00 3.78 20.94
CA SER A 29 14.56 4.39 22.17
C SER A 29 15.20 5.76 21.93
N GLY A 30 15.60 6.06 20.69
CA GLY A 30 16.15 7.36 20.30
C GLY A 30 15.11 8.48 20.18
N VAL A 31 13.80 8.19 20.24
CA VAL A 31 12.74 9.21 20.19
C VAL A 31 12.60 9.88 21.55
N ARG A 32 13.03 11.13 21.63
CA ARG A 32 12.94 11.94 22.85
C ARG A 32 11.56 12.59 22.99
N ALA A 33 11.17 12.90 24.23
CA ALA A 33 9.92 13.62 24.53
C ALA A 33 9.80 14.97 23.78
N GLU A 34 10.92 15.66 23.57
CA GLU A 34 10.98 16.92 22.82
C GLU A 34 10.58 16.75 21.35
N GLN A 35 11.03 15.67 20.71
CA GLN A 35 10.71 15.33 19.33
C GLN A 35 9.23 14.94 19.21
N TRP A 36 8.71 14.21 20.20
CA TRP A 36 7.28 13.90 20.27
C TRP A 36 6.43 15.17 20.38
N ALA A 37 6.81 16.09 21.25
CA ALA A 37 6.12 17.36 21.41
C ALA A 37 6.17 18.22 20.13
N GLU A 38 7.28 18.18 19.38
CA GLU A 38 7.40 18.84 18.08
C GLU A 38 6.45 18.24 17.04
N TRP A 39 6.35 16.91 16.99
CA TRP A 39 5.44 16.19 16.10
C TRP A 39 3.97 16.48 16.39
N GLU A 40 3.60 16.58 17.67
CA GLU A 40 2.26 16.98 18.10
C GLU A 40 1.95 18.43 17.72
N ARG A 41 2.91 19.35 17.92
CA ARG A 41 2.77 20.75 17.49
C ARG A 41 2.55 20.85 15.97
N GLY A 42 3.34 20.14 15.18
CA GLY A 42 3.18 20.10 13.72
C GLY A 42 1.80 19.58 13.30
N ALA A 43 1.35 18.47 13.89
CA ALA A 43 0.02 17.92 13.63
C ALA A 43 -1.12 18.85 14.09
N ALA A 44 -0.93 19.61 15.18
CA ALA A 44 -1.89 20.61 15.64
C ALA A 44 -1.98 21.80 14.67
N LEU A 45 -0.83 22.29 14.16
CA LEU A 45 -0.78 23.37 13.17
C LEU A 45 -1.48 22.99 11.87
N GLU A 46 -1.20 21.80 11.32
CA GLU A 46 -1.85 21.30 10.10
C GLU A 46 -3.38 21.17 10.28
N ARG A 47 -3.83 20.61 11.41
CA ARG A 47 -5.26 20.53 11.74
C ARG A 47 -5.89 21.91 11.88
N GLY A 48 -5.20 22.84 12.53
CA GLY A 48 -5.65 24.23 12.67
C GLY A 48 -5.84 24.93 11.32
N ALA A 49 -4.90 24.75 10.40
CA ALA A 49 -4.99 25.29 9.04
C ALA A 49 -6.20 24.71 8.27
N GLN A 50 -6.43 23.40 8.35
CA GLN A 50 -7.60 22.77 7.73
C GLN A 50 -8.93 23.29 8.29
N LEU A 51 -9.01 23.50 9.61
CA LEU A 51 -10.19 24.07 10.24
C LEU A 51 -10.45 25.51 9.82
N ALA A 52 -9.40 26.34 9.78
CA ALA A 52 -9.50 27.73 9.31
C ALA A 52 -10.03 27.80 7.87
N TRP A 53 -9.47 26.98 6.97
CA TRP A 53 -9.93 26.87 5.58
C TRP A 53 -11.41 26.46 5.49
N LYS A 54 -11.86 25.50 6.31
CA LYS A 54 -13.27 25.07 6.34
C LYS A 54 -14.22 26.15 6.86
N ARG A 55 -13.82 26.89 7.89
CA ARG A 55 -14.59 28.03 8.41
C ARG A 55 -14.79 29.09 7.33
N GLU A 56 -13.72 29.40 6.59
CA GLU A 56 -13.79 30.34 5.46
C GLU A 56 -14.73 29.85 4.35
N GLN A 57 -14.63 28.58 3.96
CA GLN A 57 -15.54 27.96 2.99
C GLN A 57 -17.01 28.02 3.43
N LEU A 58 -17.28 27.81 4.72
CA LEU A 58 -18.64 27.91 5.26
C LEU A 58 -19.15 29.36 5.22
N ALA A 59 -18.32 30.32 5.61
CA ALA A 59 -18.65 31.75 5.56
C ALA A 59 -18.94 32.22 4.13
N GLN A 60 -18.17 31.77 3.14
CA GLN A 60 -18.42 32.06 1.73
C GLN A 60 -19.73 31.45 1.21
N LYS A 61 -20.05 30.20 1.60
CA LYS A 61 -21.29 29.53 1.16
C LYS A 61 -22.54 30.04 1.86
N LYS A 62 -22.42 30.57 3.09
CA LYS A 62 -23.55 31.00 3.93
C LYS A 62 -23.21 32.29 4.71
N PRO A 63 -23.11 33.45 4.04
CA PRO A 63 -22.63 34.69 4.67
C PRO A 63 -23.55 35.24 5.76
N GLU A 64 -24.86 35.02 5.66
CA GLU A 64 -25.85 35.54 6.62
C GLU A 64 -26.09 34.62 7.82
N ARG A 65 -25.48 33.43 7.84
CA ARG A 65 -25.69 32.45 8.92
C ARG A 65 -24.46 32.41 9.84
N ALA A 66 -24.68 32.68 11.11
CA ALA A 66 -23.66 32.49 12.14
C ALA A 66 -23.22 31.02 12.24
N VAL A 67 -21.92 30.80 12.44
CA VAL A 67 -21.35 29.47 12.69
C VAL A 67 -21.79 29.02 14.08
N THR A 68 -22.45 27.86 14.15
CA THR A 68 -22.91 27.29 15.42
C THR A 68 -21.88 26.32 16.00
N GLU A 69 -21.99 25.98 17.29
CA GLU A 69 -21.17 24.94 17.91
C GLU A 69 -21.27 23.59 17.18
N ARG A 70 -22.45 23.28 16.64
CA ARG A 70 -22.67 22.08 15.82
C ARG A 70 -21.86 22.13 14.53
N ASP A 71 -21.79 23.29 13.88
CA ASP A 71 -21.00 23.46 12.66
C ASP A 71 -19.50 23.30 12.96
N GLU A 72 -19.02 23.83 14.09
CA GLU A 72 -17.65 23.62 14.59
C GLU A 72 -17.35 22.13 14.82
N ALA A 73 -18.22 21.40 15.52
CA ALA A 73 -18.04 19.98 15.77
C ALA A 73 -17.99 19.15 14.46
N LEU A 74 -18.84 19.46 13.48
CA LEU A 74 -18.83 18.80 12.17
C LEU A 74 -17.55 19.12 11.37
N MET A 75 -17.05 20.35 11.46
CA MET A 75 -15.77 20.72 10.83
C MET A 75 -14.61 19.95 11.46
N GLN A 76 -14.57 19.82 12.80
CA GLN A 76 -13.57 19.03 13.53
C GLN A 76 -13.59 17.54 13.13
N GLN A 77 -14.77 16.94 13.02
CA GLN A 77 -14.90 15.53 12.63
C GLN A 77 -14.50 15.27 11.18
N SER A 78 -14.54 16.28 10.31
CA SER A 78 -14.23 16.13 8.90
C SER A 78 -12.79 16.46 8.54
N VAL A 79 -11.96 16.91 9.50
CA VAL A 79 -10.53 17.20 9.26
C VAL A 79 -9.82 15.92 8.83
N PHE A 80 -9.00 16.03 7.78
CA PHE A 80 -8.24 14.89 7.30
C PHE A 80 -6.98 14.72 8.15
N VAL A 81 -6.74 13.49 8.63
CA VAL A 81 -5.47 13.15 9.28
C VAL A 81 -4.49 12.82 8.17
N HIS A 82 -3.51 13.69 7.94
CA HIS A 82 -2.41 13.35 7.03
C HIS A 82 -1.43 12.45 7.76
N THR A 83 -1.48 11.16 7.44
CA THR A 83 -0.41 10.24 7.80
C THR A 83 0.72 10.45 6.79
N ARG A 84 1.95 10.63 7.27
CA ARG A 84 3.12 10.66 6.38
C ARG A 84 3.41 9.25 5.88
N ASP A 85 3.88 9.14 4.65
CA ASP A 85 4.31 7.87 4.07
C ASP A 85 5.60 7.34 4.71
N THR A 86 6.34 8.19 5.44
CA THR A 86 7.58 7.85 6.13
C THR A 86 7.43 7.99 7.65
N PRO A 87 7.98 7.04 8.45
CA PRO A 87 7.95 7.12 9.91
C PRO A 87 8.70 8.36 10.41
N ARG A 88 8.09 9.17 11.29
CA ARG A 88 8.75 10.34 11.89
C ARG A 88 9.95 9.96 12.79
N ALA A 89 9.89 8.77 13.38
CA ALA A 89 10.86 8.24 14.33
C ALA A 89 12.07 7.56 13.69
N VAL A 90 11.98 7.22 12.40
CA VAL A 90 13.08 6.58 11.68
C VAL A 90 13.70 7.69 10.82
N PRO A 91 14.94 8.13 11.09
CA PRO A 91 15.60 9.11 10.25
C PRO A 91 15.50 8.67 8.79
N SER A 92 15.10 9.59 7.90
CA SER A 92 15.18 9.39 6.45
C SER A 92 16.65 9.24 6.08
N GLY A 93 17.15 8.02 6.18
CA GLY A 93 18.55 7.73 6.26
C GLY A 93 18.72 6.30 6.75
N VAL A 94 18.12 5.33 6.04
CA VAL A 94 18.87 4.10 5.82
C VAL A 94 20.08 4.59 5.02
N PRO A 95 21.31 4.57 5.56
CA PRO A 95 22.47 5.05 4.82
C PRO A 95 22.52 4.24 3.52
N ARG A 96 22.35 4.91 2.37
CA ARG A 96 22.48 4.30 1.05
C ARG A 96 23.86 3.67 0.84
N ASP A 97 24.84 4.12 1.63
CA ASP A 97 26.25 3.79 1.49
C ASP A 97 26.87 3.23 2.78
N ALA A 98 26.06 2.65 3.69
CA ALA A 98 26.66 1.76 4.68
C ALA A 98 27.10 0.48 3.98
N GLU A 99 28.26 0.53 3.34
CA GLU A 99 29.17 -0.61 3.35
C GLU A 99 29.07 -1.23 4.74
N SER A 100 28.61 -2.47 4.76
CA SER A 100 28.69 -3.45 5.84
C SER A 100 29.66 -3.07 6.98
N THR A 101 29.28 -2.15 7.87
CA THR A 101 29.82 -2.09 9.22
C THR A 101 28.87 -2.90 10.08
N ALA A 102 29.08 -4.20 9.98
CA ALA A 102 28.50 -5.22 10.82
C ALA A 102 28.95 -4.99 12.27
N GLU A 103 28.21 -4.17 13.03
CA GLU A 103 28.44 -4.04 14.48
C GLU A 103 27.13 -4.03 15.30
N SER A 104 26.11 -4.76 14.83
CA SER A 104 25.05 -5.26 15.71
C SER A 104 24.85 -6.76 15.45
N PRO A 105 25.25 -7.66 16.37
CA PRO A 105 25.39 -9.11 16.13
C PRO A 105 24.11 -9.91 15.84
N GLY A 106 22.97 -9.30 15.49
CA GLY A 106 21.68 -10.00 15.44
C GLY A 106 20.74 -9.67 14.28
N SER A 107 21.09 -8.76 13.36
CA SER A 107 20.16 -8.27 12.33
C SER A 107 20.79 -8.27 10.94
N ALA A 108 21.03 -9.45 10.37
CA ALA A 108 21.39 -9.54 8.96
C ALA A 108 20.22 -9.04 8.08
N ALA A 109 20.50 -8.08 7.20
CA ALA A 109 19.53 -7.65 6.20
C ALA A 109 19.24 -8.83 5.25
N ILE A 110 17.97 -9.11 5.00
CA ILE A 110 17.55 -10.18 4.10
C ILE A 110 17.70 -9.68 2.66
N ASP A 111 18.49 -10.40 1.87
CA ASP A 111 18.59 -10.18 0.43
C ASP A 111 17.25 -10.55 -0.24
N VAL A 112 16.57 -9.52 -0.75
CA VAL A 112 15.28 -9.63 -1.43
C VAL A 112 15.39 -10.42 -2.73
N THR A 113 16.49 -10.29 -3.47
CA THR A 113 16.72 -11.04 -4.71
C THR A 113 16.85 -12.52 -4.39
N ALA A 114 17.59 -12.88 -3.35
CA ALA A 114 17.67 -14.26 -2.89
C ALA A 114 16.31 -14.80 -2.39
N LEU A 115 15.51 -13.96 -1.70
CA LEU A 115 14.17 -14.32 -1.24
C LEU A 115 13.23 -14.62 -2.42
N LEU A 116 13.18 -13.73 -3.42
CA LEU A 116 12.37 -13.93 -4.62
C LEU A 116 12.85 -15.14 -5.42
N LYS A 117 14.15 -15.44 -5.46
CA LYS A 117 14.69 -16.66 -6.09
C LYS A 117 14.25 -17.96 -5.39
N ARG A 118 14.03 -17.93 -4.08
CA ARG A 118 13.61 -19.10 -3.30
C ARG A 118 12.10 -19.33 -3.28
N ASP A 119 11.31 -18.27 -3.29
CA ASP A 119 9.86 -18.34 -3.23
C ASP A 119 9.21 -17.93 -4.56
N ASN A 120 8.87 -18.93 -5.38
CA ASN A 120 8.22 -18.73 -6.67
C ASN A 120 6.84 -18.07 -6.54
N ARG A 121 6.09 -18.39 -5.48
CA ARG A 121 4.75 -17.83 -5.25
C ARG A 121 4.87 -16.34 -4.92
N LEU A 122 5.81 -15.97 -4.05
CA LEU A 122 6.11 -14.57 -3.78
C LEU A 122 6.60 -13.85 -5.04
N ARG A 123 7.49 -14.46 -5.83
CA ARG A 123 8.00 -13.87 -7.08
C ARG A 123 6.88 -13.55 -8.07
N ALA A 124 5.99 -14.51 -8.34
CA ALA A 124 4.89 -14.33 -9.28
C ALA A 124 3.93 -13.22 -8.81
N ASN A 125 3.54 -13.26 -7.54
CA ASN A 125 2.65 -12.26 -6.95
C ASN A 125 3.30 -10.88 -6.82
N TYR A 126 4.62 -10.82 -6.66
CA TYR A 126 5.38 -9.59 -6.67
C TYR A 126 5.37 -8.94 -8.06
N GLY A 127 5.53 -9.71 -9.14
CA GLY A 127 5.38 -9.20 -10.52
C GLY A 127 4.02 -8.53 -10.74
N VAL A 128 2.94 -9.16 -10.26
CA VAL A 128 1.59 -8.58 -10.27
C VAL A 128 1.51 -7.28 -9.47
N TYR A 129 2.01 -7.29 -8.23
CA TYR A 129 2.03 -6.13 -7.34
C TYR A 129 2.78 -4.95 -7.99
N ARG A 130 4.00 -5.21 -8.47
CA ARG A 130 4.88 -4.22 -9.11
C ARG A 130 4.24 -3.64 -10.37
N SER A 131 3.64 -4.46 -11.23
CA SER A 131 2.94 -3.99 -12.44
C SER A 131 1.77 -3.05 -12.11
N LEU A 132 0.99 -3.35 -11.06
CA LEU A 132 -0.11 -2.48 -10.62
C LEU A 132 0.38 -1.19 -9.96
N ARG A 133 1.46 -1.25 -9.16
CA ARG A 133 2.11 -0.05 -8.60
C ARG A 133 2.62 0.88 -9.69
N ALA A 134 3.26 0.33 -10.73
CA ALA A 134 3.74 1.09 -11.89
C ALA A 134 2.59 1.79 -12.65
N LYS A 135 1.38 1.21 -12.61
CA LYS A 135 0.15 1.82 -13.16
C LYS A 135 -0.52 2.83 -12.21
N GLY A 136 0.08 3.12 -11.06
CA GLY A 136 -0.43 4.11 -10.09
C GLY A 136 -1.45 3.57 -9.09
N TYR A 137 -1.71 2.27 -9.06
CA TYR A 137 -2.64 1.70 -8.08
C TYR A 137 -2.01 1.60 -6.69
N VAL A 138 -2.81 1.87 -5.66
CA VAL A 138 -2.49 1.50 -4.27
C VAL A 138 -3.16 0.17 -3.97
N LEU A 139 -2.43 -0.76 -3.34
CA LEU A 139 -2.89 -2.12 -3.10
C LEU A 139 -3.05 -2.38 -1.60
N SER A 140 -4.07 -3.13 -1.22
CA SER A 140 -4.27 -3.61 0.16
C SER A 140 -4.66 -5.09 0.15
N PRO A 141 -4.54 -5.81 1.30
CA PRO A 141 -4.94 -7.22 1.37
C PRO A 141 -6.40 -7.42 0.94
N GLY A 142 -6.61 -8.31 -0.02
CA GLY A 142 -7.91 -8.56 -0.65
C GLY A 142 -8.76 -9.65 0.00
N ALA A 143 -8.27 -10.31 1.07
CA ALA A 143 -8.89 -11.52 1.62
C ALA A 143 -10.37 -11.34 1.98
N ARG A 144 -10.76 -10.16 2.50
CA ARG A 144 -12.15 -9.82 2.84
C ARG A 144 -13.10 -9.78 1.63
N PHE A 145 -12.55 -9.67 0.42
CA PHE A 145 -13.29 -9.57 -0.84
C PHE A 145 -13.06 -10.78 -1.74
N GLY A 146 -12.41 -11.84 -1.26
CA GLY A 146 -12.15 -13.04 -2.06
C GLY A 146 -11.09 -12.84 -3.15
N GLY A 147 -10.05 -12.06 -2.87
CA GLY A 147 -8.89 -11.93 -3.76
C GLY A 147 -7.59 -11.79 -2.98
N ARG A 148 -6.47 -11.74 -3.69
CA ARG A 148 -5.17 -11.46 -3.07
C ARG A 148 -5.04 -9.99 -2.72
N TYR A 149 -5.45 -9.11 -3.65
CA TYR A 149 -5.40 -7.66 -3.46
C TYR A 149 -6.75 -7.01 -3.74
N VAL A 150 -6.96 -5.87 -3.11
CA VAL A 150 -7.86 -4.85 -3.63
C VAL A 150 -7.05 -3.66 -4.13
N ALA A 151 -7.40 -3.15 -5.32
CA ALA A 151 -6.67 -2.04 -5.94
C ALA A 151 -7.50 -0.76 -5.93
N TYR A 152 -6.88 0.30 -5.46
CA TYR A 152 -7.39 1.67 -5.38
C TYR A 152 -6.73 2.51 -6.48
N PRO A 153 -7.46 3.38 -7.17
CA PRO A 153 -6.89 4.27 -8.19
C PRO A 153 -6.01 5.40 -7.60
N GLY A 154 -5.85 5.43 -6.28
CA GLY A 154 -5.10 6.43 -5.54
C GLY A 154 -5.16 6.13 -4.04
N ASP A 155 -5.01 7.17 -3.21
CA ASP A 155 -5.07 7.08 -1.74
C ASP A 155 -6.35 6.35 -1.25
N PRO A 156 -6.23 5.21 -0.55
CA PRO A 156 -7.36 4.46 0.00
C PRO A 156 -8.27 5.25 0.96
N LEU A 157 -7.77 6.36 1.53
CA LEU A 157 -8.57 7.26 2.36
C LEU A 157 -9.46 8.20 1.53
N ARG A 158 -9.16 8.36 0.24
CA ARG A 158 -9.90 9.25 -0.69
C ARG A 158 -10.74 8.47 -1.70
N TYR A 159 -10.29 7.28 -2.07
CA TYR A 159 -10.92 6.46 -3.11
C TYR A 159 -11.37 5.12 -2.57
N HIS A 160 -12.46 4.59 -3.12
CA HIS A 160 -12.80 3.19 -2.93
C HIS A 160 -11.97 2.31 -3.87
N SER A 161 -11.70 1.08 -3.46
CA SER A 161 -11.10 0.10 -4.36
C SER A 161 -12.09 -0.28 -5.46
N HIS A 162 -11.60 -0.45 -6.68
CA HIS A 162 -12.42 -0.83 -7.83
C HIS A 162 -12.14 -2.26 -8.30
N LEU A 163 -10.95 -2.78 -8.01
CA LEU A 163 -10.52 -4.10 -8.49
C LEU A 163 -10.33 -5.06 -7.32
N ILE A 164 -10.72 -6.32 -7.51
CA ILE A 164 -10.33 -7.46 -6.68
C ILE A 164 -9.39 -8.30 -7.53
N VAL A 165 -8.09 -8.20 -7.25
CA VAL A 165 -7.05 -8.88 -8.01
C VAL A 165 -6.76 -10.23 -7.37
N GLN A 166 -6.86 -11.29 -8.17
CA GLN A 166 -6.59 -12.65 -7.74
C GLN A 166 -5.09 -12.90 -7.58
N GLU A 167 -4.78 -14.05 -6.98
CA GLU A 167 -3.41 -14.55 -6.94
C GLU A 167 -2.86 -14.73 -8.37
N ALA A 168 -1.56 -14.48 -8.54
CA ALA A 168 -0.85 -14.70 -9.79
C ALA A 168 -1.03 -16.15 -10.27
N MET A 169 -1.41 -16.30 -11.52
CA MET A 169 -1.56 -17.58 -12.21
C MET A 169 -0.55 -17.68 -13.34
N ASP A 170 -0.06 -18.87 -13.65
CA ASP A 170 0.73 -19.07 -14.87
C ASP A 170 -0.18 -18.82 -16.09
N LYS A 171 0.31 -18.15 -17.13
CA LYS A 171 -0.49 -17.88 -18.34
C LYS A 171 -1.02 -19.16 -19.02
N LYS A 172 -0.37 -20.30 -18.83
CA LYS A 172 -0.77 -21.62 -19.36
C LYS A 172 -1.63 -22.41 -18.38
N GLN A 173 -1.86 -21.90 -17.17
CA GLN A 173 -2.68 -22.56 -16.17
C GLN A 173 -4.15 -22.56 -16.60
N GLU A 174 -4.78 -23.72 -16.51
CA GLU A 174 -6.23 -23.83 -16.71
C GLU A 174 -6.99 -23.09 -15.60
N ILE A 175 -8.07 -22.41 -16.00
CA ILE A 175 -8.92 -21.67 -15.07
C ILE A 175 -10.13 -22.54 -14.75
N ASP A 176 -10.36 -22.80 -13.45
CA ASP A 176 -11.60 -23.42 -13.01
C ASP A 176 -12.78 -22.44 -13.19
N LEU A 177 -13.71 -22.81 -14.07
CA LEU A 177 -14.88 -22.00 -14.39
C LEU A 177 -15.77 -21.77 -13.18
N LEU A 178 -15.89 -22.74 -12.26
CA LEU A 178 -16.71 -22.57 -11.07
C LEU A 178 -16.11 -21.54 -10.12
N SER A 179 -14.79 -21.60 -9.88
CA SER A 179 -14.06 -20.60 -9.11
C SER A 179 -14.16 -19.21 -9.76
N MET A 180 -14.06 -19.11 -11.09
CA MET A 180 -14.23 -17.86 -11.83
C MET A 180 -15.63 -17.26 -11.64
N VAL A 181 -16.68 -18.06 -11.81
CA VAL A 181 -18.07 -17.61 -11.62
C VAL A 181 -18.33 -17.18 -10.17
N ASN A 182 -17.82 -17.93 -9.20
CA ASN A 182 -17.93 -17.57 -7.78
C ASN A 182 -17.20 -16.25 -7.48
N GLY A 183 -16.00 -16.06 -8.01
CA GLY A 183 -15.22 -14.83 -7.87
C GLY A 183 -15.92 -13.61 -8.49
N ALA A 184 -16.43 -13.76 -9.71
CA ALA A 184 -17.18 -12.70 -10.40
C ALA A 184 -18.46 -12.31 -9.62
N ARG A 185 -19.18 -13.29 -9.07
CA ARG A 185 -20.34 -13.05 -8.20
C ARG A 185 -19.97 -12.25 -6.94
N LEU A 186 -18.86 -12.60 -6.29
CA LEU A 186 -18.37 -11.87 -5.11
C LEU A 186 -18.07 -10.42 -5.45
N GLY A 187 -17.34 -10.18 -6.56
CA GLY A 187 -17.00 -8.81 -7.00
C GLY A 187 -18.22 -7.96 -7.31
N THR A 188 -19.20 -8.52 -8.01
CA THR A 188 -20.46 -7.85 -8.37
C THR A 188 -21.21 -7.36 -7.12
N SER A 189 -21.25 -8.17 -6.06
CA SER A 189 -21.97 -7.84 -4.83
C SER A 189 -21.43 -6.58 -4.11
N VAL A 190 -20.16 -6.25 -4.35
CA VAL A 190 -19.47 -5.10 -3.74
C VAL A 190 -19.08 -4.02 -4.76
N LYS A 191 -19.63 -4.08 -5.97
CA LYS A 191 -19.35 -3.16 -7.09
C LYS A 191 -17.84 -3.07 -7.41
N LYS A 192 -17.18 -4.21 -7.55
CA LYS A 192 -15.76 -4.32 -7.92
C LYS A 192 -15.58 -5.29 -9.08
N THR A 193 -14.69 -4.95 -10.00
CA THR A 193 -14.26 -5.82 -11.09
C THR A 193 -13.37 -6.92 -10.53
N TRP A 194 -13.69 -8.18 -10.84
CA TRP A 194 -12.85 -9.31 -10.48
C TRP A 194 -11.76 -9.46 -11.54
N VAL A 195 -10.49 -9.51 -11.14
CA VAL A 195 -9.35 -9.45 -12.06
C VAL A 195 -8.44 -10.65 -11.87
N LEU A 196 -8.25 -11.41 -12.95
CA LEU A 196 -7.22 -12.44 -13.05
C LEU A 196 -5.88 -11.80 -13.44
N ALA A 197 -4.79 -12.29 -12.85
CA ALA A 197 -3.44 -11.83 -13.16
C ALA A 197 -2.61 -13.01 -13.69
N GLY A 198 -2.34 -12.99 -14.99
CA GLY A 198 -1.53 -13.99 -15.68
C GLY A 198 -0.06 -13.57 -15.70
N VAL A 199 0.83 -14.45 -15.26
CA VAL A 199 2.27 -14.23 -15.23
C VAL A 199 2.93 -15.26 -16.14
N GLY A 200 3.70 -14.79 -17.12
CA GLY A 200 4.45 -15.64 -18.05
C GLY A 200 5.90 -15.80 -17.64
N ALA A 201 6.51 -16.94 -17.97
CA ALA A 201 7.96 -17.07 -17.97
C ALA A 201 8.58 -16.20 -19.08
N GLU A 202 9.80 -15.73 -18.84
CA GLU A 202 10.61 -14.94 -19.77
C GLU A 202 10.70 -15.61 -21.15
N LYS A 203 10.81 -14.81 -22.21
CA LYS A 203 11.35 -15.31 -23.48
C LYS A 203 12.82 -15.64 -23.24
N GLU A 204 13.23 -16.87 -23.55
CA GLU A 204 14.59 -17.41 -23.33
C GLU A 204 15.75 -16.55 -23.88
N GLU A 205 15.47 -15.50 -24.66
CA GLU A 205 16.47 -14.59 -25.28
C GLU A 205 16.80 -13.35 -24.45
N ALA A 206 16.04 -13.03 -23.39
CA ALA A 206 16.39 -11.95 -22.47
C ALA A 206 17.10 -12.57 -21.26
N GLY A 207 18.33 -12.14 -20.97
CA GLY A 207 19.12 -12.67 -19.85
C GLY A 207 18.39 -12.60 -18.50
N ALA A 208 18.94 -13.28 -17.49
CA ALA A 208 18.39 -13.56 -16.15
C ALA A 208 18.00 -12.36 -15.24
N GLU A 209 17.80 -11.18 -15.83
CA GLU A 209 17.40 -9.92 -15.21
C GLU A 209 16.08 -9.36 -15.78
N ALA A 210 15.42 -10.07 -16.70
CA ALA A 210 14.17 -9.61 -17.30
C ALA A 210 12.94 -9.88 -16.40
N GLU A 211 12.09 -8.88 -16.24
CA GLU A 211 10.93 -8.95 -15.35
C GLU A 211 9.77 -9.76 -15.99
N PRO A 212 9.01 -10.53 -15.20
CA PRO A 212 7.98 -11.41 -15.74
C PRO A 212 6.83 -10.62 -16.35
N GLU A 213 6.49 -10.96 -17.60
CA GLU A 213 5.39 -10.31 -18.32
C GLU A 213 4.06 -10.61 -17.61
N THR A 214 3.40 -9.54 -17.16
CA THR A 214 2.13 -9.63 -16.43
C THR A 214 0.97 -9.10 -17.27
N GLU A 215 -0.05 -9.94 -17.45
CA GLU A 215 -1.31 -9.60 -18.11
C GLU A 215 -2.46 -9.63 -17.11
N PHE A 216 -3.50 -8.84 -17.38
CA PHE A 216 -4.67 -8.71 -16.52
C PHE A 216 -5.93 -8.93 -17.33
N TYR A 217 -6.83 -9.75 -16.80
CA TYR A 217 -8.12 -10.06 -17.41
C TYR A 217 -9.23 -9.70 -16.43
N SER A 218 -10.14 -8.82 -16.85
CA SER A 218 -11.34 -8.47 -16.07
C SER A 218 -12.47 -9.43 -16.35
N VAL A 219 -13.13 -9.89 -15.29
CA VAL A 219 -14.37 -10.68 -15.37
C VAL A 219 -15.47 -9.91 -14.68
N GLU A 220 -16.54 -9.67 -15.41
CA GLU A 220 -17.71 -8.94 -14.94
C GLU A 220 -18.97 -9.70 -15.34
N TRP A 221 -19.99 -9.61 -14.50
CA TRP A 221 -21.27 -10.24 -14.79
C TRP A 221 -22.12 -9.30 -15.65
N ALA A 222 -22.38 -9.70 -16.90
CA ALA A 222 -23.21 -8.92 -17.81
C ALA A 222 -24.69 -8.97 -17.37
N GLY A 223 -25.39 -7.83 -17.47
CA GLY A 223 -26.84 -7.74 -17.22
C GLY A 223 -27.26 -7.17 -15.86
N PHE A 224 -26.33 -6.71 -15.04
CA PHE A 224 -26.60 -5.92 -13.83
C PHE A 224 -25.92 -4.55 -13.96
N GLY A 225 -26.63 -3.59 -14.59
CA GLY A 225 -26.22 -2.20 -14.74
C GLY A 225 -27.35 -1.27 -14.31
#